data_AF-A0A7C5JLC6-F1
#
_entry.id   AF-A0A7C5JLC6-F1
#
_cell.length_a   1.000
_cell.length_b   1.000
_cell.length_c   1.000
_cell.angle_alpha   90.00
_cell.angle_beta   90.00
_cell.angle_gamma   90.00
#
_symmetry.space_group_name_H-M   'P 1'
#
loop_
_entity.id
_entity.type
_entity.pdbx_description
1 polymer ?
#
loop_
_entity_poly.entity_id
_entity_poly.type
_entity_poly.pdbx_seq_one_letter_code
_entity_poly.pdbx_strand_id
1 'polypeptide(L)'
;MKRKTIQNSFTLSGIGLHTGTISKITVKPMPDEHKGIIFIKNDIEIKADVKNVLTTKRSTTLGIKDQSIKTTEHLMSAIFALEIDDLYIIVEGDEIPILTGSAEPFCDALKKAGIIEKEGEKEFFVIDEIFEFKVEETGSEFICMPSEYFEARALIDFKSPVVNKQFAEILDIRTFCEEYAPCRTFGFFSEVEELLDQGLIKGGNLDNAIVIADKKLSDEDIKRFSKKLNIDKIDMEEEGILSTIPLKYPNEPARHKLLDFMGDIALMGMPIKGRIIAKRPGHYANIEFAKFLKQKAVKQKKLKGLPKYDPTNEALFDIYDILDHLPHRYPFLMVDKIIEMGEDYIVGIKNLTFNEQLFQGH
;
A
#
# COMPACT_ATOMS: atom_id res chain seq x y z
N MET A 1 -20.20 -4.32 1.51
CA MET A 1 -19.85 -3.62 0.25
C MET A 1 -19.48 -4.67 -0.78
N LYS A 2 -20.01 -4.58 -2.01
CA LYS A 2 -19.72 -5.58 -3.06
C LYS A 2 -18.33 -5.38 -3.65
N ARG A 3 -17.74 -6.46 -4.15
CA ARG A 3 -16.50 -6.41 -4.92
C ARG A 3 -16.71 -5.64 -6.23
N LYS A 4 -15.64 -5.08 -6.80
CA LYS A 4 -15.66 -4.28 -8.03
C LYS A 4 -14.63 -4.81 -9.03
N THR A 5 -14.98 -4.75 -10.31
CA THR A 5 -14.07 -4.94 -11.46
C THR A 5 -14.40 -3.88 -12.53
N ILE A 6 -13.68 -3.86 -13.65
CA ILE A 6 -14.04 -3.00 -14.79
C ILE A 6 -15.07 -3.68 -15.71
N GLN A 7 -15.74 -2.94 -16.58
CA GLN A 7 -16.67 -3.49 -17.56
C GLN A 7 -15.96 -3.82 -18.87
N ASN A 8 -15.14 -2.90 -19.37
CA ASN A 8 -14.46 -3.01 -20.66
C ASN A 8 -12.96 -3.14 -20.49
N SER A 9 -12.30 -3.89 -21.38
CA SER A 9 -10.84 -3.92 -21.41
C SER A 9 -10.28 -2.62 -22.01
N PHE A 10 -9.09 -2.21 -21.58
CA PHE A 10 -8.38 -1.09 -22.18
C PHE A 10 -6.87 -1.33 -22.21
N THR A 11 -6.17 -0.54 -23.02
CA THR A 11 -4.73 -0.61 -23.20
C THR A 11 -4.10 0.76 -23.03
N LEU A 12 -2.98 0.81 -22.31
CA LEU A 12 -2.11 1.98 -22.24
C LEU A 12 -0.71 1.59 -22.68
N SER A 13 -0.01 2.46 -23.39
CA SER A 13 1.37 2.26 -23.80
C SER A 13 2.18 3.53 -23.57
N GLY A 14 3.44 3.36 -23.21
CA GLY A 14 4.37 4.43 -22.93
C GLY A 14 5.76 3.87 -22.69
N ILE A 15 6.66 4.70 -22.16
CA ILE A 15 8.04 4.30 -21.86
C ILE A 15 8.12 3.92 -20.38
N GLY A 16 8.93 2.91 -20.03
CA GLY A 16 9.29 2.63 -18.63
C GLY A 16 10.26 3.68 -18.10
N LEU A 17 10.03 4.22 -16.91
CA LEU A 17 10.85 5.28 -16.31
C LEU A 17 12.32 4.85 -16.23
N HIS A 18 12.58 3.68 -15.67
CA HIS A 18 13.94 3.19 -15.44
C HIS A 18 14.53 2.50 -16.65
N THR A 19 13.75 1.68 -17.35
CA THR A 19 14.24 0.89 -18.50
C THR A 19 14.44 1.72 -19.75
N GLY A 20 13.65 2.79 -19.94
CA GLY A 20 13.58 3.55 -21.19
C GLY A 20 13.05 2.74 -22.37
N THR A 21 12.46 1.57 -22.11
CA THR A 21 11.88 0.70 -23.14
C THR A 21 10.39 0.94 -23.26
N ILE A 22 9.84 0.75 -24.46
CA ILE A 22 8.40 0.78 -24.67
C ILE A 22 7.78 -0.35 -23.85
N SER A 23 6.75 0.00 -23.09
CA SER A 23 5.91 -0.91 -22.35
C SER A 23 4.45 -0.68 -22.71
N LYS A 24 3.67 -1.75 -22.66
CA LYS A 24 2.24 -1.72 -22.90
C LYS A 24 1.54 -2.58 -21.87
N ILE A 25 0.50 -2.02 -21.27
CA ILE A 25 -0.39 -2.76 -20.37
C ILE A 25 -1.76 -2.90 -21.01
N THR A 26 -2.35 -4.08 -20.87
CA THR A 26 -3.76 -4.33 -21.21
C THR A 26 -4.48 -4.79 -19.97
N VAL A 27 -5.41 -3.98 -19.49
CA VAL A 27 -6.21 -4.27 -18.29
C VAL A 27 -7.53 -4.88 -18.74
N LYS A 28 -7.87 -6.04 -18.17
CA LYS A 28 -9.08 -6.80 -18.49
C LYS A 28 -9.91 -7.02 -17.23
N PRO A 29 -11.26 -7.06 -17.38
CA PRO A 29 -12.13 -7.47 -16.29
C PRO A 29 -11.86 -8.92 -15.90
N MET A 30 -12.11 -9.25 -14.63
CA MET A 30 -12.03 -10.63 -14.15
C MET A 30 -13.47 -11.14 -13.94
N PRO A 31 -13.96 -12.10 -14.76
CA PRO A 31 -15.39 -12.42 -14.83
C PRO A 31 -15.95 -13.13 -13.59
N ASP A 32 -15.29 -14.15 -13.03
CA ASP A 32 -15.98 -15.04 -12.08
C ASP A 32 -15.28 -15.21 -10.73
N GLU A 33 -13.99 -15.55 -10.69
CA GLU A 33 -13.29 -15.87 -9.43
C GLU A 33 -12.73 -14.64 -8.70
N HIS A 34 -12.70 -14.66 -7.36
CA HIS A 34 -11.92 -13.69 -6.58
C HIS A 34 -10.46 -14.10 -6.58
N LYS A 35 -9.60 -13.37 -7.29
CA LYS A 35 -8.15 -13.61 -7.25
C LYS A 35 -7.36 -12.40 -6.76
N GLY A 36 -8.00 -11.23 -6.71
CA GLY A 36 -7.33 -9.97 -6.50
C GLY A 36 -6.83 -9.39 -7.82
N ILE A 37 -5.79 -8.57 -7.73
CA ILE A 37 -5.11 -7.98 -8.88
C ILE A 37 -4.01 -8.94 -9.35
N ILE A 38 -4.10 -9.39 -10.59
CA ILE A 38 -3.17 -10.36 -11.19
C ILE A 38 -2.45 -9.70 -12.37
N PHE A 39 -1.14 -9.52 -12.24
CA PHE A 39 -0.29 -9.16 -13.37
C PHE A 39 0.04 -10.40 -14.18
N ILE A 40 0.09 -10.29 -15.50
CA ILE A 40 0.44 -11.40 -16.40
C ILE A 40 1.56 -10.93 -17.32
N LYS A 41 2.68 -11.66 -17.31
CA LYS A 41 3.80 -11.41 -18.22
C LYS A 41 4.34 -12.74 -18.73
N ASN A 42 4.43 -12.88 -20.05
CA ASN A 42 4.88 -14.12 -20.71
C ASN A 42 4.14 -15.36 -20.17
N ASP A 43 2.80 -15.28 -20.11
CA ASP A 43 1.90 -16.31 -19.58
C ASP A 43 2.11 -16.69 -18.10
N ILE A 44 2.93 -15.95 -17.36
CA ILE A 44 3.13 -16.13 -15.92
C ILE A 44 2.28 -15.12 -15.14
N GLU A 45 1.39 -15.65 -14.30
CA GLU A 45 0.59 -14.87 -13.36
C GLU A 45 1.41 -14.48 -12.12
N ILE A 46 1.46 -13.18 -11.83
CA ILE A 46 2.09 -12.57 -10.66
C ILE A 46 1.00 -11.84 -9.88
N LYS A 47 0.58 -12.41 -8.75
CA LYS A 47 -0.41 -11.76 -7.88
C LYS A 47 0.20 -10.50 -7.25
N ALA A 48 -0.57 -9.40 -7.23
CA ALA A 48 -0.23 -8.18 -6.51
C ALA A 48 -0.31 -8.44 -4.99
N ASP A 49 0.80 -8.91 -4.44
CA ASP A 49 0.91 -9.37 -3.07
C ASP A 49 2.30 -9.04 -2.55
N VAL A 50 2.41 -8.59 -1.30
CA VAL A 50 3.70 -8.37 -0.63
C VAL A 50 4.66 -9.57 -0.70
N LYS A 51 4.14 -10.80 -0.86
CA LYS A 51 4.96 -12.02 -1.04
C LYS A 51 5.70 -12.06 -2.37
N ASN A 52 5.19 -11.37 -3.39
CA ASN A 52 5.76 -11.34 -4.73
C ASN A 52 6.59 -10.08 -4.98
N VAL A 53 6.82 -9.24 -3.95
CA VAL A 53 7.72 -8.09 -4.05
C VAL A 53 9.17 -8.58 -4.03
N LEU A 54 9.88 -8.38 -5.15
CA LEU A 54 11.29 -8.79 -5.29
C LEU A 54 12.25 -7.71 -4.78
N THR A 55 11.95 -6.45 -5.08
CA THR A 55 12.77 -5.32 -4.66
C THR A 55 11.94 -4.05 -4.60
N THR A 56 12.37 -3.15 -3.71
CA THR A 56 11.83 -1.80 -3.51
C THR A 56 12.88 -0.73 -3.80
N LYS A 57 13.99 -1.12 -4.45
CA LYS A 57 15.02 -0.17 -4.85
C LYS A 57 14.47 0.69 -5.98
N ARG A 58 14.19 1.95 -5.67
CA ARG A 58 13.71 3.02 -6.57
C ARG A 58 12.25 2.90 -7.01
N SER A 59 11.73 1.69 -7.10
CA SER A 59 10.32 1.40 -7.34
C SER A 59 9.91 0.05 -6.75
N THR A 60 8.60 -0.21 -6.65
CA THR A 60 8.08 -1.49 -6.20
C THR A 60 7.98 -2.46 -7.37
N THR A 61 8.84 -3.48 -7.33
CA THR A 61 8.96 -4.52 -8.36
C THR A 61 8.31 -5.83 -7.89
N LEU A 62 7.32 -6.29 -8.63
CA LEU A 62 6.70 -7.61 -8.44
C LEU A 62 7.38 -8.65 -9.33
N GLY A 63 7.44 -9.90 -8.90
CA GLY A 63 7.94 -10.98 -9.74
C GLY A 63 7.81 -12.38 -9.14
N ILE A 64 7.82 -13.36 -10.04
CA ILE A 64 7.78 -14.79 -9.75
C ILE A 64 8.65 -15.49 -10.79
N LYS A 65 9.44 -16.49 -10.36
CA LYS A 65 10.40 -17.21 -11.20
C LYS A 65 11.41 -16.21 -11.83
N ASP A 66 11.52 -16.19 -13.14
CA ASP A 66 12.38 -15.34 -13.96
C ASP A 66 11.67 -14.09 -14.49
N GLN A 67 10.38 -13.92 -14.20
CA GLN A 67 9.59 -12.78 -14.65
C GLN A 67 9.46 -11.72 -13.55
N SER A 68 9.63 -10.46 -13.92
CA SER A 68 9.42 -9.32 -13.04
C SER A 68 8.81 -8.13 -13.78
N ILE A 69 8.10 -7.30 -13.02
CA ILE A 69 7.40 -6.09 -13.47
C ILE A 69 7.73 -4.99 -12.47
N LYS A 70 8.41 -3.94 -12.96
CA LYS A 70 8.85 -2.79 -12.15
C LYS A 70 7.79 -1.70 -12.10
N THR A 71 7.88 -0.83 -11.09
CA THR A 71 7.14 0.44 -11.02
C THR A 71 5.62 0.24 -10.99
N THR A 72 5.16 -0.64 -10.12
CA THR A 72 3.73 -1.02 -10.01
C THR A 72 2.89 -0.05 -9.16
N GLU A 73 3.53 0.77 -8.34
CA GLU A 73 2.96 1.66 -7.34
C GLU A 73 1.89 2.62 -7.89
N HIS A 74 2.14 3.35 -8.99
CA HIS A 74 1.16 4.33 -9.50
C HIS A 74 -0.13 3.67 -9.97
N LEU A 75 -0.01 2.56 -10.72
CA LEU A 75 -1.17 1.80 -11.18
C LEU A 75 -1.91 1.18 -9.99
N MET A 76 -1.19 0.60 -9.03
CA MET A 76 -1.78 0.04 -7.82
C MET A 76 -2.49 1.09 -6.98
N SER A 77 -1.97 2.32 -6.92
CA SER A 77 -2.60 3.43 -6.18
C SER A 77 -3.95 3.81 -6.79
N ALA A 78 -4.04 3.88 -8.13
CA ALA A 78 -5.29 4.15 -8.85
C ALA A 78 -6.32 3.03 -8.64
N ILE A 79 -5.88 1.77 -8.73
CA ILE A 79 -6.73 0.58 -8.49
C ILE A 79 -7.27 0.58 -7.07
N PHE A 80 -6.40 0.83 -6.09
CA PHE A 80 -6.75 0.88 -4.67
C PHE A 80 -7.75 2.00 -4.37
N ALA A 81 -7.50 3.20 -4.91
CA ALA A 81 -8.34 4.36 -4.71
C ALA A 81 -9.74 4.24 -5.34
N LEU A 82 -9.83 3.58 -6.50
CA LEU A 82 -11.11 3.26 -7.15
C LEU A 82 -11.79 2.03 -6.54
N GLU A 83 -11.17 1.43 -5.51
CA GLU A 83 -11.61 0.26 -4.79
C GLU A 83 -11.92 -0.93 -5.73
N ILE A 84 -11.09 -1.12 -6.75
CA ILE A 84 -11.23 -2.24 -7.68
C ILE A 84 -10.52 -3.46 -7.08
N ASP A 85 -11.24 -4.57 -6.98
CA ASP A 85 -10.75 -5.76 -6.27
C ASP A 85 -10.14 -6.79 -7.21
N ASP A 86 -10.70 -6.95 -8.41
CA ASP A 86 -10.34 -8.04 -9.31
C ASP A 86 -10.03 -7.54 -10.72
N LEU A 87 -8.79 -7.74 -11.19
CA LEU A 87 -8.32 -7.37 -12.52
C LEU A 87 -7.26 -8.34 -13.05
N TYR A 88 -7.23 -8.52 -14.36
CA TYR A 88 -6.07 -9.04 -15.08
C TYR A 88 -5.32 -7.89 -15.73
N ILE A 89 -4.01 -7.79 -15.50
CA ILE A 89 -3.14 -6.75 -16.06
C ILE A 89 -2.05 -7.43 -16.87
N ILE A 90 -2.24 -7.50 -18.18
CA ILE A 90 -1.26 -8.09 -19.10
C ILE A 90 -0.18 -7.05 -19.38
N VAL A 91 1.08 -7.40 -19.17
CA VAL A 91 2.23 -6.51 -19.33
C VAL A 91 3.13 -7.01 -20.44
N GLU A 92 3.23 -6.21 -21.50
CA GLU A 92 4.20 -6.34 -22.59
C GLU A 92 5.36 -5.38 -22.31
N GLY A 93 6.36 -5.84 -21.54
CA GLY A 93 7.50 -5.04 -21.10
C GLY A 93 8.06 -5.48 -19.74
N ASP A 94 9.06 -4.74 -19.22
CA ASP A 94 9.69 -5.00 -17.92
C ASP A 94 9.23 -4.06 -16.80
N GLU A 95 8.44 -3.05 -17.15
CA GLU A 95 8.07 -1.94 -16.27
C GLU A 95 6.69 -1.43 -16.66
N ILE A 96 5.87 -0.99 -15.71
CA ILE A 96 4.62 -0.29 -16.04
C ILE A 96 4.96 1.05 -16.71
N PRO A 97 4.28 1.45 -17.81
CA PRO A 97 4.60 2.71 -18.49
C PRO A 97 4.42 3.89 -17.53
N ILE A 98 5.41 4.80 -17.51
CA ILE A 98 5.39 5.95 -16.58
C ILE A 98 4.34 7.00 -16.95
N LEU A 99 3.98 7.08 -18.23
CA LEU A 99 3.01 8.02 -18.79
C LEU A 99 3.40 9.47 -18.43
N THR A 100 2.65 10.11 -17.53
CA THR A 100 2.91 11.48 -17.06
C THR A 100 3.66 11.54 -15.73
N GLY A 101 4.11 10.40 -15.18
CA GLY A 101 4.73 10.33 -13.86
C GLY A 101 3.75 10.30 -12.69
N SER A 102 2.45 10.25 -12.97
CA SER A 102 1.38 10.33 -11.98
C SER A 102 0.41 9.15 -12.14
N ALA A 103 -0.62 9.07 -11.29
CA ALA A 103 -1.66 8.05 -11.38
C ALA A 103 -2.88 8.48 -12.22
N GLU A 104 -2.97 9.75 -12.62
CA GLU A 104 -4.11 10.34 -13.34
C GLU A 104 -4.48 9.57 -14.62
N PRO A 105 -3.53 9.21 -15.52
CA PRO A 105 -3.88 8.44 -16.72
C PRO A 105 -4.49 7.07 -16.42
N PHE A 106 -4.07 6.43 -15.31
CA PHE A 106 -4.63 5.15 -14.88
C PHE A 106 -6.04 5.33 -14.32
N CYS A 107 -6.26 6.36 -13.50
CA CYS A 107 -7.59 6.70 -12.99
C CYS A 107 -8.58 6.97 -14.12
N ASP A 108 -8.18 7.76 -15.12
CA ASP A 108 -9.03 8.09 -16.27
C ASP A 108 -9.39 6.85 -17.09
N ALA A 109 -8.40 6.01 -17.37
CA ALA A 109 -8.61 4.78 -18.12
C ALA A 109 -9.52 3.78 -17.38
N LEU A 110 -9.32 3.60 -16.07
CA LEU A 110 -10.14 2.73 -15.22
C LEU A 110 -11.59 3.25 -15.11
N LYS A 111 -11.78 4.57 -14.93
CA LYS A 111 -13.13 5.18 -14.92
C LYS A 111 -13.82 5.03 -16.29
N LYS A 112 -13.11 5.29 -17.38
CA LYS A 112 -13.63 5.16 -18.76
C LYS A 112 -13.98 3.73 -19.13
N ALA A 113 -13.25 2.75 -18.58
CA ALA A 113 -13.55 1.33 -18.75
C ALA A 113 -14.90 0.93 -18.12
N GLY A 114 -15.44 1.75 -17.22
CA GLY A 114 -16.64 1.49 -16.43
C GLY A 114 -16.32 0.58 -15.24
N ILE A 115 -16.77 0.93 -14.04
CA ILE A 115 -16.59 0.09 -12.83
C ILE A 115 -17.92 -0.56 -12.49
N ILE A 116 -17.92 -1.88 -12.35
CA ILE A 116 -19.12 -2.68 -12.07
C ILE A 116 -18.93 -3.47 -10.78
N GLU A 117 -20.03 -3.67 -10.06
CA GLU A 117 -20.05 -4.55 -8.90
C GLU A 117 -20.10 -6.03 -9.33
N LYS A 118 -19.43 -6.87 -8.56
CA LYS A 118 -19.49 -8.34 -8.65
C LYS A 118 -20.20 -8.92 -7.44
N GLU A 119 -20.65 -10.18 -7.57
CA GLU A 119 -21.12 -10.95 -6.43
C GLU A 119 -20.01 -11.20 -5.40
N GLY A 120 -20.40 -11.30 -4.13
CA GLY A 120 -19.49 -11.49 -3.00
C GLY A 120 -19.16 -10.19 -2.27
N GLU A 121 -18.96 -10.32 -0.97
CA GLU A 121 -18.63 -9.20 -0.10
C GLU A 121 -17.12 -8.91 -0.08
N LYS A 122 -16.77 -7.62 0.00
CA LYS A 122 -15.40 -7.20 0.30
C LYS A 122 -15.05 -7.57 1.74
N GLU A 123 -13.96 -8.29 1.93
CA GLU A 123 -13.36 -8.50 3.24
C GLU A 123 -12.41 -7.35 3.56
N PHE A 124 -12.73 -6.57 4.59
CA PHE A 124 -11.88 -5.49 5.07
C PHE A 124 -10.93 -5.96 6.16
N PHE A 125 -9.69 -5.46 6.15
CA PHE A 125 -8.90 -5.37 7.35
C PHE A 125 -9.34 -4.15 8.16
N VAL A 126 -9.74 -4.35 9.41
CA VAL A 126 -10.19 -3.27 10.29
C VAL A 126 -9.12 -2.99 11.32
N ILE A 127 -8.62 -1.75 11.36
CA ILE A 127 -7.77 -1.27 12.46
C ILE A 127 -8.71 -1.00 13.64
N ASP A 128 -8.75 -1.89 14.63
CA ASP A 128 -9.64 -1.81 15.80
C ASP A 128 -8.92 -1.35 17.08
N GLU A 129 -7.60 -1.16 17.02
CA GLU A 129 -6.77 -0.64 18.10
C GLU A 129 -5.71 0.34 17.56
N ILE A 130 -5.18 1.19 18.44
CA ILE A 130 -4.06 2.07 18.10
C ILE A 130 -2.76 1.26 18.17
N PHE A 131 -1.93 1.35 17.14
CA PHE A 131 -0.59 0.75 17.16
C PHE A 131 0.41 1.52 16.31
N GLU A 132 1.68 1.35 16.65
CA GLU A 132 2.81 1.91 15.91
C GLU A 132 3.61 0.80 15.21
N PHE A 133 4.23 1.15 14.09
CA PHE A 133 5.21 0.31 13.39
C PHE A 133 6.37 1.19 12.94
N LYS A 134 7.60 0.77 13.23
CA LYS A 134 8.83 1.52 12.90
C LYS A 134 9.76 0.68 12.06
N VAL A 135 10.41 1.32 11.08
CA VAL A 135 11.42 0.70 10.21
C VAL A 135 12.74 1.43 10.47
N GLU A 136 13.54 0.87 11.37
CA GLU A 136 14.78 1.48 11.89
C GLU A 136 15.76 1.85 10.77
N GLU A 137 15.87 1.02 9.72
CA GLU A 137 16.79 1.22 8.59
C GLU A 137 16.54 2.52 7.83
N THR A 138 15.29 2.99 7.82
CA THR A 138 14.88 4.20 7.11
C THR A 138 14.46 5.33 8.05
N GLY A 139 14.26 5.02 9.34
CA GLY A 139 13.62 5.90 10.30
C GLY A 139 12.11 6.14 10.02
N SER A 140 11.49 5.34 9.16
CA SER A 140 10.06 5.48 8.87
C SER A 140 9.21 5.07 10.07
N GLU A 141 8.14 5.80 10.33
CA GLU A 141 7.18 5.48 11.39
C GLU A 141 5.77 5.49 10.84
N PHE A 142 4.96 4.51 11.26
CA PHE A 142 3.55 4.39 10.90
C PHE A 142 2.72 4.33 12.17
N ILE A 143 1.71 5.19 12.27
CA ILE A 143 0.76 5.22 13.38
C ILE A 143 -0.61 4.87 12.81
N CYS A 144 -1.22 3.82 13.35
CA CYS A 144 -2.53 3.33 12.94
C CYS A 144 -3.55 3.60 14.03
N MET A 145 -4.73 4.07 13.65
CA MET A 145 -5.84 4.34 14.56
C MET A 145 -7.17 3.86 13.96
N PRO A 146 -8.14 3.47 14.80
CA PRO A 146 -9.47 3.14 14.32
C PRO A 146 -10.14 4.29 13.56
N SER A 147 -10.78 3.95 12.44
CA SER A 147 -11.69 4.81 11.68
C SER A 147 -12.64 3.92 10.85
N GLU A 148 -13.85 4.42 10.61
CA GLU A 148 -14.84 3.74 9.77
C GLU A 148 -14.45 3.70 8.28
N TYR A 149 -13.63 4.67 7.87
CA TYR A 149 -13.17 4.87 6.51
C TYR A 149 -11.66 4.69 6.40
N PHE A 150 -11.17 4.50 5.18
CA PHE A 150 -9.74 4.59 4.91
C PHE A 150 -9.32 6.06 4.92
N GLU A 151 -8.37 6.40 5.76
CA GLU A 151 -7.75 7.71 5.81
C GLU A 151 -6.24 7.56 5.87
N ALA A 152 -5.51 8.41 5.15
CA ALA A 152 -4.05 8.33 5.17
C ALA A 152 -3.40 9.71 5.18
N ARG A 153 -2.27 9.82 5.89
CA ARG A 153 -1.44 11.01 5.94
C ARG A 153 0.00 10.63 5.64
N ALA A 154 0.65 11.40 4.77
CA ALA A 154 2.08 11.28 4.53
C ALA A 154 2.78 12.55 5.04
N LEU A 155 3.78 12.39 5.89
CA LEU A 155 4.67 13.46 6.33
C LEU A 155 6.04 13.21 5.74
N ILE A 156 6.50 14.09 4.85
CA ILE A 156 7.82 14.02 4.24
C ILE A 156 8.76 15.00 4.93
N ASP A 157 10.01 14.57 5.12
CA ASP A 157 11.08 15.34 5.77
C ASP A 157 12.36 15.10 4.98
N PHE A 158 12.46 15.72 3.81
CA PHE A 158 13.68 15.71 3.03
C PHE A 158 14.65 16.70 3.63
N LYS A 159 15.92 16.31 3.77
CA LYS A 159 17.02 17.21 4.17
C LYS A 159 17.43 18.10 2.98
N SER A 160 16.46 18.78 2.38
CA SER A 160 16.64 19.62 1.19
C SER A 160 16.26 21.07 1.54
N PRO A 161 17.02 22.07 1.06
CA PRO A 161 16.63 23.47 1.22
C PRO A 161 15.41 23.84 0.36
N VAL A 162 15.08 23.03 -0.66
CA VAL A 162 13.98 23.27 -1.61
C VAL A 162 12.71 22.53 -1.18
N VAL A 163 12.83 21.25 -0.82
CA VAL A 163 11.70 20.48 -0.28
C VAL A 163 11.79 20.47 1.23
N ASN A 164 11.15 21.46 1.84
CA ASN A 164 10.95 21.52 3.27
C ASN A 164 10.03 20.38 3.75
N LYS A 165 9.85 20.29 5.07
CA LYS A 165 8.84 19.41 5.67
C LYS A 165 7.47 19.73 5.09
N GLN A 166 6.83 18.75 4.50
CA GLN A 166 5.49 18.87 3.93
C GLN A 166 4.63 17.71 4.42
N PHE A 167 3.31 17.93 4.39
CA PHE A 167 2.36 16.86 4.62
C PHE A 167 1.27 16.86 3.55
N ALA A 168 0.67 15.70 3.35
CA ALA A 168 -0.52 15.49 2.55
C ALA A 168 -1.46 14.54 3.30
N GLU A 169 -2.77 14.75 3.18
CA GLU A 169 -3.78 13.92 3.84
C GLU A 169 -4.96 13.61 2.94
N ILE A 170 -5.37 12.36 2.89
CA ILE A 170 -6.62 11.94 2.25
C ILE A 170 -7.59 11.47 3.33
N LEU A 171 -8.69 12.20 3.49
CA LEU A 171 -9.76 11.89 4.45
C LEU A 171 -10.91 11.13 3.78
N ASP A 172 -11.05 11.27 2.47
CA ASP A 172 -12.03 10.57 1.65
C ASP A 172 -11.33 10.02 0.41
N ILE A 173 -11.20 8.70 0.33
CA ILE A 173 -10.51 8.03 -0.79
C ILE A 173 -11.12 8.38 -2.16
N ARG A 174 -12.40 8.80 -2.20
CA ARG A 174 -13.08 9.18 -3.45
C ARG A 174 -12.49 10.42 -4.10
N THR A 175 -11.82 11.31 -3.35
CA THR A 175 -11.17 12.50 -3.90
C THR A 175 -9.81 12.21 -4.54
N PHE A 176 -9.29 10.98 -4.37
CA PHE A 176 -7.96 10.58 -4.86
C PHE A 176 -7.71 10.95 -6.31
N CYS A 177 -8.63 10.58 -7.21
CA CYS A 177 -8.44 10.77 -8.65
C CYS A 177 -8.33 12.24 -9.06
N GLU A 178 -8.96 13.14 -8.31
CA GLU A 178 -9.00 14.57 -8.64
C GLU A 178 -7.85 15.32 -7.94
N GLU A 179 -7.55 14.97 -6.69
CA GLU A 179 -6.64 15.73 -5.84
C GLU A 179 -5.23 15.16 -5.71
N TYR A 180 -5.04 13.85 -5.94
CA TYR A 180 -3.77 13.15 -5.66
C TYR A 180 -3.21 12.46 -6.90
N ALA A 181 -4.07 11.83 -7.70
CA ALA A 181 -3.66 11.13 -8.91
C ALA A 181 -2.87 12.01 -9.91
N PRO A 182 -3.12 13.33 -10.05
CA PRO A 182 -2.32 14.18 -10.94
C PRO A 182 -0.91 14.53 -10.42
N CYS A 183 -0.58 14.18 -9.17
CA CYS A 183 0.70 14.54 -8.55
C CYS A 183 1.83 13.66 -9.08
N ARG A 184 2.82 14.27 -9.73
CA ARG A 184 3.88 13.57 -10.45
C ARG A 184 5.02 13.14 -9.54
N THR A 185 5.73 12.11 -9.99
CA THR A 185 6.96 11.66 -9.38
C THR A 185 8.04 12.73 -9.46
N PHE A 186 9.00 12.66 -8.55
CA PHE A 186 10.06 13.64 -8.46
C PHE A 186 11.37 12.98 -8.06
N GLY A 187 12.48 13.61 -8.44
CA GLY A 187 13.83 13.21 -8.05
C GLY A 187 14.71 14.42 -7.80
N PHE A 188 15.69 14.28 -6.91
CA PHE A 188 16.69 15.33 -6.72
C PHE A 188 17.71 15.33 -7.85
N PHE A 189 18.17 16.50 -8.27
CA PHE A 189 19.10 16.65 -9.39
C PHE A 189 20.36 15.79 -9.19
N SER A 190 20.95 15.82 -7.99
CA SER A 190 22.14 15.02 -7.67
C SER A 190 21.91 13.52 -7.87
N GLU A 191 20.76 13.01 -7.42
CA GLU A 191 20.36 11.61 -7.56
C GLU A 191 20.10 11.25 -9.02
N VAL A 192 19.35 12.09 -9.75
CA VAL A 192 19.05 11.86 -11.16
C VAL A 192 20.35 11.85 -11.99
N GLU A 193 21.28 12.76 -11.69
CA GLU A 193 22.59 12.81 -12.35
C GLU A 193 23.40 11.52 -12.14
N GLU A 194 23.48 11.03 -10.90
CA GLU A 194 24.15 9.76 -10.57
C GLU A 194 23.48 8.57 -11.29
N LEU A 195 22.16 8.55 -11.33
CA LEU A 195 21.38 7.49 -11.96
C LEU A 195 21.59 7.46 -13.47
N LEU A 196 21.64 8.63 -14.12
CA LEU A 196 21.97 8.73 -15.54
C LEU A 196 23.39 8.22 -15.82
N ASP A 197 24.35 8.51 -14.94
CA ASP A 197 25.74 8.03 -15.07
C ASP A 197 25.84 6.50 -14.92
N GLN A 198 24.95 5.89 -14.13
CA GLN A 198 24.79 4.44 -14.05
C GLN A 198 23.96 3.84 -15.20
N GLY A 199 23.52 4.65 -16.17
CA GLY A 199 22.69 4.22 -17.29
C GLY A 199 21.27 3.83 -16.89
N LEU A 200 20.69 4.49 -15.88
CA LEU A 200 19.35 4.27 -15.34
C LEU A 200 18.46 5.51 -15.58
N ILE A 201 17.16 5.41 -15.31
CA ILE A 201 16.16 6.46 -15.62
C ILE A 201 16.18 6.86 -17.12
N LYS A 202 16.33 5.88 -18.00
CA LYS A 202 16.45 6.13 -19.46
C LYS A 202 15.16 6.68 -20.08
N GLY A 203 14.02 6.52 -19.40
CA GLY A 203 12.73 7.04 -19.84
C GLY A 203 12.29 8.31 -19.10
N GLY A 204 13.07 8.79 -18.14
CA GLY A 204 12.74 10.00 -17.38
C GLY A 204 12.96 11.26 -18.22
N ASN A 205 12.01 12.17 -18.17
CA ASN A 205 12.11 13.51 -18.73
C ASN A 205 11.30 14.49 -17.88
N LEU A 206 11.35 15.79 -18.19
CA LEU A 206 10.64 16.79 -17.38
C LEU A 206 9.11 16.77 -17.57
N ASP A 207 8.61 16.06 -18.58
CA ASP A 207 7.17 15.89 -18.80
C ASP A 207 6.59 14.79 -17.91
N ASN A 208 7.43 13.86 -17.43
CA ASN A 208 7.04 12.72 -16.61
C ASN A 208 7.68 12.66 -15.21
N ALA A 209 8.53 13.63 -14.86
CA ALA A 209 9.08 13.75 -13.52
C ALA A 209 9.44 15.20 -13.20
N ILE A 210 9.24 15.59 -11.94
CA ILE A 210 9.73 16.87 -11.40
C ILE A 210 11.18 16.68 -10.96
N VAL A 211 12.10 17.52 -11.42
CA VAL A 211 13.49 17.48 -10.96
C VAL A 211 13.73 18.61 -9.97
N ILE A 212 14.27 18.29 -8.80
CA ILE A 212 14.47 19.26 -7.73
C ILE A 212 15.97 19.54 -7.58
N ALA A 213 16.40 20.77 -7.80
CA ALA A 213 17.78 21.21 -7.63
C ALA A 213 18.12 21.33 -6.13
N ASP A 214 18.67 20.27 -5.58
CA ASP A 214 19.13 20.16 -4.19
C ASP A 214 20.51 20.80 -3.93
N LYS A 215 21.18 21.24 -4.98
CA LYS A 215 22.45 21.98 -4.94
C LYS A 215 22.38 23.20 -5.85
N LYS A 216 23.26 24.18 -5.59
CA LYS A 216 23.44 25.31 -6.51
C LYS A 216 23.99 24.78 -7.84
N LEU A 217 23.24 24.95 -8.91
CA LEU A 217 23.62 24.50 -10.25
C LEU A 217 24.34 25.62 -11.00
N SER A 218 25.42 25.25 -11.69
CA SER A 218 26.06 26.13 -12.67
C SER A 218 25.40 26.00 -14.04
N ASP A 219 25.60 26.98 -14.93
CA ASP A 219 25.14 26.89 -16.32
C ASP A 219 25.70 25.65 -17.05
N GLU A 220 26.89 25.19 -16.65
CA GLU A 220 27.51 23.97 -17.19
C GLU A 220 26.78 22.71 -16.71
N ASP A 221 26.36 22.65 -15.44
CA ASP A 221 25.58 21.54 -14.90
C ASP A 221 24.22 21.44 -15.62
N ILE A 222 23.54 22.57 -15.82
CA ILE A 222 22.26 22.63 -16.54
C ILE A 222 22.43 22.19 -17.99
N LYS A 223 23.47 22.65 -18.70
CA LYS A 223 23.75 22.22 -20.08
C LYS A 223 24.06 20.72 -20.17
N ARG A 224 24.89 20.19 -19.24
CA ARG A 224 25.21 18.76 -19.17
C ARG A 224 23.93 17.94 -18.95
N PHE A 225 23.11 18.36 -18.01
CA PHE A 225 21.86 17.69 -17.65
C PHE A 225 20.83 17.73 -18.79
N SER A 226 20.62 18.90 -19.39
CA SER A 226 19.73 19.10 -20.55
C SER A 226 20.13 18.19 -21.71
N LYS A 227 21.43 18.07 -21.99
CA LYS A 227 21.94 17.18 -23.05
C LYS A 227 21.70 15.70 -22.75
N LYS A 228 21.85 15.27 -21.48
CA LYS A 228 21.61 13.87 -21.08
C LYS A 228 20.13 13.48 -21.17
N LEU A 229 19.23 14.40 -20.85
CA LEU A 229 17.78 14.18 -20.89
C LEU A 229 17.11 14.61 -22.21
N ASN A 230 17.89 15.12 -23.16
CA ASN A 230 17.42 15.61 -24.46
C ASN A 230 16.34 16.70 -24.32
N ILE A 231 16.60 17.70 -23.48
CA ILE A 231 15.71 18.83 -23.20
C ILE A 231 16.26 20.09 -23.85
N ASP A 232 15.44 20.76 -24.66
CA ASP A 232 15.84 21.99 -25.37
C ASP A 232 15.90 23.23 -24.47
N LYS A 233 15.05 23.29 -23.44
CA LYS A 233 14.99 24.40 -22.50
C LYS A 233 14.58 23.93 -21.11
N ILE A 234 15.41 24.23 -20.11
CA ILE A 234 15.07 24.08 -18.71
C ILE A 234 14.78 25.48 -18.19
N ASP A 235 13.54 25.74 -17.80
CA ASP A 235 13.19 26.93 -17.04
C ASP A 235 13.41 26.61 -15.55
N MET A 236 14.18 27.47 -14.87
CA MET A 236 14.28 27.42 -13.41
C MET A 236 13.12 28.23 -12.85
N GLU A 237 12.14 27.58 -12.25
CA GLU A 237 11.17 28.27 -11.40
C GLU A 237 11.82 28.65 -10.05
N GLU A 238 11.14 29.52 -9.28
CA GLU A 238 11.61 29.99 -7.97
C GLU A 238 12.05 28.81 -7.07
N GLU A 239 13.12 29.05 -6.30
CA GLU A 239 13.67 28.13 -5.29
C GLU A 239 14.23 26.78 -5.79
N GLY A 240 14.60 26.64 -7.07
CA GLY A 240 15.40 25.48 -7.50
C GLY A 240 14.58 24.25 -7.85
N ILE A 241 13.35 24.41 -8.34
CA ILE A 241 12.62 23.33 -9.02
C ILE A 241 12.87 23.44 -10.52
N LEU A 242 13.32 22.34 -11.14
CA LEU A 242 13.51 22.19 -12.57
C LEU A 242 12.34 21.37 -13.12
N SER A 243 11.42 22.04 -13.80
CA SER A 243 10.36 21.38 -14.54
C SER A 243 10.01 22.17 -15.79
N THR A 244 9.55 21.48 -16.84
CA THR A 244 8.93 22.11 -18.02
C THR A 244 7.49 22.52 -17.73
N ILE A 245 6.88 21.99 -16.67
CA ILE A 245 5.48 22.19 -16.31
C ILE A 245 5.40 22.56 -14.82
N PRO A 246 4.74 23.68 -14.46
CA PRO A 246 4.61 24.12 -13.08
C PRO A 246 4.06 23.03 -12.15
N LEU A 247 4.36 23.14 -10.86
CA LEU A 247 3.74 22.27 -9.87
C LEU A 247 2.21 22.41 -9.90
N LYS A 248 1.51 21.27 -9.84
CA LYS A 248 0.06 21.21 -9.74
C LYS A 248 -0.41 21.72 -8.37
N TYR A 249 0.37 21.41 -7.34
CA TYR A 249 0.13 21.80 -5.95
C TYR A 249 1.43 22.23 -5.28
N PRO A 250 1.41 23.20 -4.35
CA PRO A 250 2.61 23.56 -3.58
C PRO A 250 3.23 22.38 -2.80
N ASN A 251 2.42 21.41 -2.39
CA ASN A 251 2.84 20.19 -1.71
C ASN A 251 2.77 18.93 -2.60
N GLU A 252 2.90 19.08 -3.93
CA GLU A 252 2.89 17.96 -4.89
C GLU A 252 3.85 16.82 -4.50
N PRO A 253 5.09 17.06 -3.99
CA PRO A 253 5.96 15.98 -3.51
C PRO A 253 5.36 15.14 -2.37
N ALA A 254 4.71 15.78 -1.39
CA ALA A 254 4.06 15.07 -0.29
C ALA A 254 2.83 14.28 -0.78
N ARG A 255 2.04 14.86 -1.69
CA ARG A 255 0.88 14.19 -2.30
C ARG A 255 1.29 13.00 -3.14
N HIS A 256 2.40 13.10 -3.88
CA HIS A 256 2.96 11.98 -4.61
C HIS A 256 3.47 10.87 -3.69
N LYS A 257 4.13 11.21 -2.57
CA LYS A 257 4.53 10.18 -1.58
C LYS A 257 3.33 9.51 -0.89
N LEU A 258 2.20 10.21 -0.76
CA LEU A 258 0.95 9.61 -0.32
C LEU A 258 0.36 8.66 -1.38
N LEU A 259 0.42 9.04 -2.67
CA LEU A 259 0.06 8.19 -3.80
C LEU A 259 0.91 6.90 -3.83
N ASP A 260 2.23 7.01 -3.72
CA ASP A 260 3.15 5.87 -3.63
C ASP A 260 2.78 4.95 -2.47
N PHE A 261 2.57 5.54 -1.28
CA PHE A 261 2.17 4.82 -0.08
C PHE A 261 0.88 4.03 -0.30
N MET A 262 -0.15 4.63 -0.90
CA MET A 262 -1.40 3.96 -1.21
C MET A 262 -1.21 2.79 -2.20
N GLY A 263 -0.35 2.96 -3.20
CA GLY A 263 -0.01 1.89 -4.14
C GLY A 263 0.72 0.71 -3.48
N ASP A 264 1.68 1.00 -2.61
CA ASP A 264 2.47 -0.01 -1.91
C ASP A 264 1.61 -0.78 -0.89
N ILE A 265 0.79 -0.10 -0.08
CA ILE A 265 -0.07 -0.78 0.90
C ILE A 265 -1.16 -1.62 0.25
N ALA A 266 -1.59 -1.29 -0.98
CA ALA A 266 -2.54 -2.09 -1.73
C ALA A 266 -2.07 -3.55 -1.91
N LEU A 267 -0.75 -3.77 -1.91
CA LEU A 267 -0.14 -5.10 -1.99
C LEU A 267 -0.36 -5.97 -0.75
N MET A 268 -0.89 -5.42 0.35
CA MET A 268 -1.40 -6.28 1.43
C MET A 268 -2.52 -7.19 0.92
N GLY A 269 -3.25 -6.75 -0.12
CA GLY A 269 -4.22 -7.54 -0.87
C GLY A 269 -5.64 -7.50 -0.30
N MET A 270 -5.94 -6.54 0.58
CA MET A 270 -7.25 -6.35 1.21
C MET A 270 -7.50 -4.85 1.42
N PRO A 271 -8.74 -4.36 1.28
CA PRO A 271 -9.09 -2.99 1.65
C PRO A 271 -8.96 -2.78 3.16
N ILE A 272 -8.65 -1.55 3.56
CA ILE A 272 -8.38 -1.17 4.94
C ILE A 272 -9.48 -0.24 5.44
N LYS A 273 -9.95 -0.45 6.68
CA LYS A 273 -10.68 0.55 7.46
C LYS A 273 -9.79 1.03 8.59
N GLY A 274 -9.57 2.33 8.66
CA GLY A 274 -8.70 2.94 9.66
C GLY A 274 -7.90 4.11 9.10
N ARG A 275 -7.34 4.87 10.03
CA ARG A 275 -6.47 6.01 9.74
C ARG A 275 -5.02 5.60 9.88
N ILE A 276 -4.20 5.92 8.88
CA ILE A 276 -2.76 5.65 8.90
C ILE A 276 -1.98 6.96 8.73
N ILE A 277 -1.05 7.23 9.63
CA ILE A 277 -0.10 8.33 9.52
C ILE A 277 1.27 7.74 9.22
N ALA A 278 1.81 8.00 8.03
CA ALA A 278 3.12 7.58 7.58
C ALA A 278 4.10 8.76 7.65
N LYS A 279 5.14 8.64 8.47
CA LYS A 279 6.25 9.60 8.57
C LYS A 279 7.44 9.07 7.81
N ARG A 280 7.99 9.90 6.92
CA ARG A 280 9.10 9.57 6.00
C ARG A 280 8.83 8.32 5.16
N PRO A 281 7.64 8.19 4.52
CA PRO A 281 7.31 7.00 3.75
C PRO A 281 8.25 6.80 2.56
N GLY A 282 8.42 5.54 2.16
CA GLY A 282 9.19 5.13 1.00
C GLY A 282 8.98 3.63 0.74
N HIS A 283 9.17 3.18 -0.51
CA HIS A 283 8.74 1.84 -0.93
C HIS A 283 9.18 0.71 0.00
N TYR A 284 10.44 0.68 0.43
CA TYR A 284 10.91 -0.32 1.38
C TYR A 284 10.09 -0.35 2.67
N ALA A 285 9.97 0.80 3.34
CA ALA A 285 9.23 0.90 4.60
C ALA A 285 7.73 0.63 4.42
N ASN A 286 7.16 1.10 3.30
CA ASN A 286 5.75 0.88 2.97
C ASN A 286 5.47 -0.61 2.78
N ILE A 287 6.34 -1.35 2.10
CA ILE A 287 6.19 -2.79 1.91
C ILE A 287 6.37 -3.58 3.20
N GLU A 288 7.35 -3.22 4.05
CA GLU A 288 7.49 -3.84 5.37
C GLU A 288 6.25 -3.60 6.25
N PHE A 289 5.71 -2.39 6.20
CA PHE A 289 4.45 -2.06 6.87
C PHE A 289 3.26 -2.83 6.27
N ALA A 290 3.15 -2.95 4.95
CA ALA A 290 2.11 -3.73 4.29
C ALA A 290 2.18 -5.22 4.66
N LYS A 291 3.39 -5.79 4.81
CA LYS A 291 3.59 -7.15 5.33
C LYS A 291 3.08 -7.27 6.76
N PHE A 292 3.38 -6.29 7.62
CA PHE A 292 2.90 -6.25 9.00
C PHE A 292 1.36 -6.17 9.07
N LEU A 293 0.75 -5.27 8.29
CA LEU A 293 -0.71 -5.17 8.20
C LEU A 293 -1.35 -6.47 7.74
N LYS A 294 -0.77 -7.12 6.72
CA LYS A 294 -1.27 -8.42 6.24
C LYS A 294 -1.22 -9.50 7.32
N GLN A 295 -0.14 -9.54 8.12
CA GLN A 295 -0.06 -10.48 9.25
C GLN A 295 -1.15 -10.20 10.29
N LYS A 296 -1.42 -8.93 10.61
CA LYS A 296 -2.54 -8.54 11.47
C LYS A 296 -3.89 -8.93 10.89
N ALA A 297 -4.12 -8.69 9.60
CA ALA A 297 -5.35 -9.08 8.90
C ALA A 297 -5.59 -10.60 8.95
N VAL A 298 -4.55 -11.41 8.72
CA VAL A 298 -4.65 -12.87 8.84
C VAL A 298 -4.99 -13.30 10.27
N LYS A 299 -4.39 -12.68 11.29
CA LYS A 299 -4.72 -12.95 12.69
C LYS A 299 -6.16 -12.56 13.00
N GLN A 300 -6.60 -11.38 12.60
CA GLN A 300 -7.98 -10.90 12.78
C GLN A 300 -8.99 -11.84 12.11
N LYS A 301 -8.69 -12.33 10.90
CA LYS A 301 -9.54 -13.31 10.20
C LYS A 301 -9.65 -14.64 10.95
N LYS A 302 -8.56 -15.13 11.56
CA LYS A 302 -8.57 -16.35 12.38
C LYS A 302 -9.36 -16.18 13.68
N LEU A 303 -9.41 -14.97 14.23
CA LEU A 303 -10.15 -14.64 15.45
C LEU A 303 -11.60 -14.23 15.16
N LYS A 304 -11.98 -14.04 13.90
CA LYS A 304 -13.33 -13.61 13.51
C LYS A 304 -14.36 -14.65 13.95
N GLY A 305 -15.36 -14.21 14.71
CA GLY A 305 -16.40 -15.08 15.27
C GLY A 305 -16.04 -15.72 16.61
N LEU A 306 -14.81 -15.53 17.12
CA LEU A 306 -14.51 -15.85 18.51
C LEU A 306 -14.99 -14.70 19.41
N PRO A 307 -15.58 -15.00 20.57
CA PRO A 307 -15.95 -13.97 21.53
C PRO A 307 -14.67 -13.25 22.01
N LYS A 308 -14.69 -11.91 21.95
CA LYS A 308 -13.67 -11.09 22.61
C LYS A 308 -13.96 -11.16 24.10
N TYR A 309 -13.04 -11.65 24.90
CA TYR A 309 -13.22 -11.77 26.35
C TYR A 309 -12.15 -11.00 27.10
N ASP A 310 -12.52 -10.45 28.25
CA ASP A 310 -11.60 -9.89 29.23
C ASP A 310 -11.54 -10.85 30.43
N PRO A 311 -10.40 -11.51 30.69
CA PRO A 311 -10.29 -12.46 31.80
C PRO A 311 -10.44 -11.82 33.18
N THR A 312 -10.34 -10.49 33.26
CA THR A 312 -10.52 -9.71 34.48
C THR A 312 -11.98 -9.38 34.78
N ASN A 313 -12.90 -9.65 33.84
CA ASN A 313 -14.33 -9.50 34.09
C ASN A 313 -14.77 -10.32 35.33
N GLU A 314 -15.73 -9.75 36.05
CA GLU A 314 -16.40 -10.43 37.15
C GLU A 314 -17.06 -11.72 36.65
N ALA A 315 -17.02 -12.76 37.49
CA ALA A 315 -17.63 -14.04 37.15
C ALA A 315 -19.15 -13.92 37.18
N LEU A 316 -19.81 -14.36 36.11
CA LEU A 316 -21.26 -14.60 36.10
C LEU A 316 -21.60 -15.85 36.91
N PHE A 317 -20.75 -16.87 36.82
CA PHE A 317 -20.81 -18.09 37.62
C PHE A 317 -19.40 -18.45 38.07
N ASP A 318 -19.22 -18.63 39.36
CA ASP A 318 -17.98 -19.16 39.92
C ASP A 318 -17.95 -20.70 39.88
N ILE A 319 -16.87 -21.29 40.38
CA ILE A 319 -16.69 -22.75 40.36
C ILE A 319 -17.80 -23.50 41.13
N TYR A 320 -18.33 -22.91 42.20
CA TYR A 320 -19.38 -23.52 43.00
C TYR A 320 -20.71 -23.46 42.27
N ASP A 321 -21.03 -22.32 41.66
CA ASP A 321 -22.25 -22.19 40.86
C ASP A 321 -22.24 -23.17 39.68
N ILE A 322 -21.08 -23.31 39.00
CA ILE A 322 -20.91 -24.26 37.90
C ILE A 322 -21.12 -25.70 38.37
N LEU A 323 -20.58 -26.07 39.54
CA LEU A 323 -20.74 -27.41 40.12
C LEU A 323 -22.19 -27.73 40.45
N ASP A 324 -22.96 -26.74 40.91
CA ASP A 324 -24.38 -26.92 41.21
C ASP A 324 -25.20 -27.13 39.93
N HIS A 325 -24.90 -26.39 38.87
CA HIS A 325 -25.56 -26.53 37.57
C HIS A 325 -25.17 -27.80 36.83
N LEU A 326 -23.88 -28.17 36.89
CA LEU A 326 -23.31 -29.33 36.23
C LEU A 326 -22.45 -30.12 37.23
N PRO A 327 -23.07 -30.99 38.04
CA PRO A 327 -22.36 -31.75 39.05
C PRO A 327 -21.44 -32.79 38.41
N HIS A 328 -20.13 -32.55 38.47
CA HIS A 328 -19.10 -33.45 37.96
C HIS A 328 -18.35 -34.12 39.10
N ARG A 329 -17.94 -35.38 38.90
CA ARG A 329 -16.97 -36.04 39.77
C ARG A 329 -15.56 -35.61 39.37
N TYR A 330 -14.69 -35.43 40.36
CA TYR A 330 -13.26 -35.22 40.12
C TYR A 330 -12.70 -36.30 39.19
N PRO A 331 -11.87 -35.96 38.18
CA PRO A 331 -11.24 -34.65 37.93
C PRO A 331 -11.95 -33.75 36.89
N PHE A 332 -13.19 -34.03 36.49
CA PHE A 332 -13.75 -33.57 35.22
C PHE A 332 -14.46 -32.19 35.22
N LEU A 333 -14.01 -31.22 36.03
CA LEU A 333 -14.42 -29.82 35.87
C LEU A 333 -13.27 -28.97 35.33
N MET A 334 -13.27 -28.79 34.00
CA MET A 334 -12.24 -28.08 33.24
C MET A 334 -12.53 -26.58 33.09
N VAL A 335 -13.42 -26.01 33.90
CA VAL A 335 -13.80 -24.59 33.87
C VAL A 335 -13.93 -24.10 35.32
N ASP A 336 -13.22 -23.02 35.66
CA ASP A 336 -13.20 -22.48 37.02
C ASP A 336 -14.16 -21.30 37.20
N LYS A 337 -14.46 -20.54 36.13
CA LYS A 337 -15.49 -19.50 36.13
C LYS A 337 -16.07 -19.28 34.74
N ILE A 338 -17.33 -18.86 34.67
CA ILE A 338 -17.95 -18.31 33.46
C ILE A 338 -17.95 -16.78 33.60
N ILE A 339 -17.43 -16.09 32.59
CA ILE A 339 -17.37 -14.61 32.58
C ILE A 339 -18.36 -13.98 31.60
N GLU A 340 -18.91 -14.77 30.68
CA GLU A 340 -19.83 -14.26 29.66
C GLU A 340 -20.74 -15.38 29.14
N MET A 341 -22.00 -15.05 28.89
CA MET A 341 -22.98 -15.92 28.23
C MET A 341 -23.78 -15.10 27.22
N GLY A 342 -23.61 -15.42 25.94
CA GLY A 342 -24.45 -14.91 24.85
C GLY A 342 -25.55 -15.89 24.47
N GLU A 343 -26.35 -15.54 23.45
CA GLU A 343 -27.45 -16.41 22.97
C GLU A 343 -26.94 -17.76 22.43
N ASP A 344 -25.78 -17.75 21.74
CA ASP A 344 -25.21 -18.94 21.08
C ASP A 344 -23.78 -19.30 21.55
N TYR A 345 -23.26 -18.66 22.61
CA TYR A 345 -21.91 -18.93 23.13
C TYR A 345 -21.78 -18.73 24.64
N ILE A 346 -20.77 -19.38 25.22
CA ILE A 346 -20.38 -19.22 26.63
C ILE A 346 -18.86 -19.05 26.68
N VAL A 347 -18.37 -18.09 27.47
CA VAL A 347 -16.94 -17.90 27.73
C VAL A 347 -16.61 -18.38 29.13
N GLY A 348 -15.92 -19.52 29.20
CA GLY A 348 -15.37 -20.10 30.42
C GLY A 348 -13.86 -19.88 30.53
N ILE A 349 -13.37 -19.68 31.76
CA ILE A 349 -11.95 -19.58 32.06
C ILE A 349 -11.51 -20.82 32.83
N LYS A 350 -10.38 -21.39 32.40
CA LYS A 350 -9.63 -22.40 33.13
C LYS A 350 -8.26 -21.85 33.49
N ASN A 351 -7.98 -21.73 34.77
CA ASN A 351 -6.65 -21.45 35.27
C ASN A 351 -5.88 -22.76 35.29
N LEU A 352 -4.69 -22.74 34.71
CA LEU A 352 -3.79 -23.87 34.72
C LEU A 352 -2.68 -23.61 35.72
N THR A 353 -2.38 -24.59 36.58
CA THR A 353 -1.26 -24.51 37.51
C THR A 353 -0.20 -25.56 37.18
N PHE A 354 1.06 -25.27 37.50
CA PHE A 354 2.19 -26.18 37.26
C PHE A 354 2.07 -27.55 37.97
N ASN A 355 1.16 -27.65 38.95
CA ASN A 355 0.93 -28.87 39.71
C ASN A 355 -0.02 -29.86 39.00
N GLU A 356 -0.69 -29.44 37.93
CA GLU A 356 -1.60 -30.32 37.20
C GLU A 356 -0.86 -31.47 36.52
N GLN A 357 -1.49 -32.65 36.52
CA GLN A 357 -0.87 -33.91 36.09
C GLN A 357 -0.33 -33.87 34.65
N LEU A 358 -0.97 -33.09 33.78
CA LEU A 358 -0.57 -32.91 32.37
C LEU A 358 0.73 -32.09 32.22
N PHE A 359 1.12 -31.31 33.23
CA PHE A 359 2.29 -30.43 33.21
C PHE A 359 3.45 -30.90 34.09
N GLN A 360 3.30 -32.02 34.81
CA GLN A 360 4.40 -32.55 35.62
C GLN A 360 5.53 -33.10 34.72
N GLY A 361 6.69 -32.43 34.73
CA GLY A 361 7.89 -32.83 33.99
C GLY A 361 8.12 -32.11 32.65
N HIS A 362 7.34 -31.08 32.34
CA HIS A 362 7.67 -30.03 31.35
C HIS A 362 8.13 -28.78 32.09
#